data_AF-A0A4P9Z344-F1
#
_entry.id   AF-A0A4P9Z344-F1
#
_cell.length_a   1.000
_cell.length_b   1.000
_cell.length_c   1.000
_cell.angle_alpha   90.00
_cell.angle_beta   90.00
_cell.angle_gamma   90.00
#
_symmetry.space_group_name_H-M   'P 1'
#
loop_
_entity.id
_entity.type
_entity.pdbx_description
1 polymer ?
#
loop_
_entity_poly.entity_id
_entity_poly.type
_entity_poly.pdbx_seq_one_letter_code
_entity_poly.pdbx_strand_id
1 'polypeptide(L)'
;MVLKVVDNGEFRDIPIKEGEMFLLPGNVPHNPVRFADTIGIVIERNRRPEEIDRLRWYCSQCRHVVYEESFHCTDLGTQLKPVIEKYAADASLRTCKQCGHVNEAR
;
A
#
# COMPACT_ATOMS: atom_id res chain seq x y z
N MET A 1 -2.30 6.62 -14.52
CA MET A 1 -2.55 6.25 -13.11
C MET A 1 -1.86 7.25 -12.19
N VAL A 2 -2.17 7.25 -10.89
CA VAL A 2 -1.38 7.99 -9.89
C VAL A 2 -0.84 6.98 -8.89
N LEU A 3 0.48 6.98 -8.68
CA LEU A 3 1.11 6.23 -7.61
C LEU A 3 1.26 7.15 -6.40
N LYS A 4 0.46 6.91 -5.36
CA LYS A 4 0.63 7.63 -4.09
C LYS A 4 1.76 6.99 -3.32
N VAL A 5 2.73 7.76 -2.83
CA VAL A 5 3.90 7.25 -2.12
C VAL A 5 4.11 7.97 -0.79
N VAL A 6 4.83 7.30 0.12
CA VAL A 6 5.42 7.93 1.31
C VAL A 6 6.94 7.87 1.15
N ASP A 7 7.53 8.92 0.60
CA ASP A 7 8.96 9.03 0.35
C ASP A 7 9.64 9.85 1.45
N ASN A 8 10.50 9.23 2.24
CA ASN A 8 11.16 9.86 3.40
C ASN A 8 10.18 10.53 4.38
N GLY A 9 9.00 9.92 4.57
CA GLY A 9 7.94 10.46 5.43
C GLY A 9 7.03 11.49 4.75
N GLU A 10 7.34 11.90 3.53
CA GLU A 10 6.53 12.83 2.76
C GLU A 10 5.53 12.09 1.87
N PHE A 11 4.28 12.49 1.96
CA PHE A 11 3.20 11.97 1.12
C PHE A 11 3.22 12.70 -0.21
N ARG A 12 3.43 11.97 -1.30
CA ARG A 12 3.52 12.53 -2.64
C ARG A 12 2.66 11.72 -3.61
N ASP A 13 2.11 12.42 -4.59
CA ASP A 13 1.42 11.81 -5.72
C ASP A 13 2.37 11.83 -6.93
N ILE A 14 2.61 10.67 -7.53
CA ILE A 14 3.42 10.51 -8.74
C ILE A 14 2.46 10.17 -9.89
N PRO A 15 2.14 11.12 -10.77
CA PRO A 15 1.40 10.84 -12.00
C PRO A 15 2.27 9.97 -12.92
N ILE A 16 1.70 8.87 -13.42
CA ILE A 16 2.29 8.03 -14.46
C ILE A 16 1.29 8.02 -15.62
N LYS A 17 1.64 8.74 -16.68
CA LYS A 17 0.82 8.95 -17.88
C LYS A 17 1.01 7.81 -18.88
N GLU A 18 0.18 7.82 -19.92
CA GLU A 18 0.30 6.88 -21.03
C GLU A 18 1.69 6.98 -21.68
N GLY A 19 2.31 5.82 -21.95
CA GLY A 19 3.65 5.72 -22.52
C GLY A 19 4.80 5.99 -21.53
N GLU A 20 4.52 6.42 -20.29
CA GLU A 20 5.55 6.64 -19.29
C GLU A 20 5.97 5.35 -18.59
N MET A 21 7.24 5.31 -18.17
CA MET A 21 7.80 4.29 -17.31
C MET A 21 8.26 4.92 -16.00
N PHE A 22 8.11 4.18 -14.91
CA PHE A 22 8.55 4.62 -13.59
C PHE A 22 9.22 3.46 -12.85
N LEU A 23 10.38 3.71 -12.25
CA LEU A 23 11.08 2.76 -11.40
C LEU A 23 10.96 3.20 -9.94
N LEU A 24 10.23 2.41 -9.15
CA LEU A 24 10.06 2.68 -7.73
C LEU A 24 11.28 2.13 -6.93
N PRO A 25 11.96 2.95 -6.12
CA PRO A 25 12.99 2.46 -5.22
C PRO A 25 12.44 1.46 -4.20
N GLY A 26 13.29 0.53 -3.76
CA GLY A 26 12.92 -0.45 -2.74
C GLY A 26 12.52 0.21 -1.41
N ASN A 27 11.62 -0.44 -0.67
CA ASN A 27 11.12 0.01 0.63
C ASN A 27 10.37 1.35 0.65
N VAL A 28 9.92 1.86 -0.51
CA VAL A 28 9.02 3.02 -0.57
C VAL A 28 7.56 2.56 -0.47
N PRO A 29 6.84 2.88 0.63
CA PRO A 29 5.41 2.60 0.73
C PRO A 29 4.65 3.28 -0.41
N HIS A 30 3.78 2.54 -1.07
CA HIS A 30 3.05 3.03 -2.24
C HIS A 30 1.64 2.45 -2.33
N ASN A 31 0.74 3.20 -2.96
CA ASN A 31 -0.64 2.81 -3.22
C ASN A 31 -1.01 3.15 -4.68
N PRO A 32 -1.07 2.15 -5.58
CA PRO A 32 -1.46 2.36 -6.97
C PRO A 32 -2.93 2.75 -7.12
N VAL A 33 -3.22 3.96 -7.62
CA VAL A 33 -4.57 4.40 -7.97
C VAL A 33 -4.75 4.32 -9.48
N ARG A 34 -5.53 3.32 -9.92
CA ARG A 34 -5.82 3.05 -11.33
C ARG A 34 -7.13 3.72 -11.75
N PHE A 35 -7.15 4.28 -12.96
CA PHE A 35 -8.33 4.91 -13.54
C PHE A 35 -9.03 3.94 -14.49
N ALA A 36 -10.34 4.14 -14.70
CA ALA A 36 -11.12 3.35 -15.63
C ALA A 36 -10.51 3.36 -17.04
N ASP A 37 -10.69 2.27 -17.78
CA ASP A 37 -10.26 2.13 -19.18
C ASP A 37 -8.75 2.32 -19.41
N THR A 38 -7.92 1.98 -18.42
CA THR A 38 -6.45 2.02 -18.53
C THR A 38 -5.82 0.65 -18.32
N ILE A 39 -4.68 0.40 -18.99
CA ILE A 39 -3.84 -0.79 -18.81
C ILE A 39 -2.45 -0.33 -18.38
N GLY A 40 -1.85 -1.03 -17.42
CA GLY A 40 -0.48 -0.78 -16.98
C GLY A 40 0.25 -2.09 -16.69
N ILE A 41 1.52 -2.15 -17.07
CA ILE A 41 2.38 -3.31 -16.86
C ILE A 41 3.21 -3.06 -15.60
N VAL A 42 3.24 -4.04 -14.70
CA VAL A 42 4.07 -4.03 -13.49
C VAL A 42 5.02 -5.22 -13.56
N ILE A 43 6.29 -4.97 -13.31
CA ILE A 43 7.34 -5.99 -13.28
C ILE A 43 7.98 -5.96 -11.90
N GLU A 44 7.94 -7.10 -11.21
CA GLU A 44 8.58 -7.32 -9.93
C GLU A 44 9.45 -8.58 -9.98
N ARG A 45 10.35 -8.75 -8.99
CA ARG A 45 11.10 -9.99 -8.81
C ARG A 45 10.49 -10.84 -7.70
N ASN A 46 10.67 -12.15 -7.82
CA ASN A 46 10.44 -13.07 -6.71
C ASN A 46 11.34 -12.68 -5.53
N ARG A 47 10.78 -12.74 -4.33
CA ARG A 47 11.49 -12.44 -3.09
C ARG A 47 12.46 -13.57 -2.77
N ARG A 48 13.64 -13.22 -2.26
CA ARG A 48 14.56 -14.17 -1.61
C ARG A 48 14.00 -14.57 -0.24
N PRO A 49 14.40 -15.73 0.33
CA PRO A 49 13.82 -16.23 1.59
C PRO A 49 13.86 -15.24 2.77
N GLU A 50 14.87 -14.37 2.81
CA GLU A 50 15.06 -13.35 3.84
C GLU A 50 14.27 -12.06 3.60
N GLU A 51 13.66 -11.89 2.41
CA GLU A 51 12.95 -10.68 2.03
C GLU A 51 11.46 -10.77 2.42
N ILE A 52 11.00 -9.73 3.10
CA ILE A 52 9.66 -9.65 3.67
C ILE A 52 8.96 -8.41 3.11
N ASP A 53 7.76 -8.62 2.56
CA ASP A 53 6.86 -7.55 2.13
C ASP A 53 6.01 -7.07 3.31
N ARG A 54 5.51 -5.85 3.18
CA ARG A 54 4.65 -5.23 4.17
C ARG A 54 3.47 -4.55 3.51
N LEU A 55 2.29 -4.77 4.08
CA LEU A 55 1.09 -4.03 3.73
C LEU A 55 0.71 -3.14 4.91
N ARG A 56 0.49 -1.85 4.64
CA ARG A 56 0.37 -0.82 5.67
C ARG A 56 -0.75 0.16 5.36
N TRP A 57 -1.42 0.61 6.41
CA TRP A 57 -2.39 1.70 6.38
C TRP A 57 -1.92 2.89 7.21
N TYR A 58 -2.16 4.09 6.67
CA TYR A 58 -1.88 5.35 7.35
C TYR A 58 -3.19 6.01 7.78
N CYS A 59 -3.16 6.77 8.88
CA CYS A 59 -4.30 7.50 9.38
C CYS A 59 -4.65 8.62 8.41
N SER A 60 -5.91 8.71 8.00
CA SER A 60 -6.40 9.74 7.09
C SER A 60 -6.29 11.17 7.67
N GLN A 61 -6.24 11.31 9.01
CA GLN A 61 -6.15 12.61 9.69
C GLN A 61 -4.71 13.01 10.04
N CYS A 62 -3.97 12.14 10.74
CA CYS A 62 -2.64 12.50 11.26
C CYS A 62 -1.48 11.81 10.55
N ARG A 63 -1.74 10.97 9.54
CA ARG A 63 -0.72 10.24 8.76
C ARG A 63 0.15 9.26 9.56
N HIS A 64 -0.22 8.95 10.81
CA HIS A 64 0.43 7.88 11.58
C HIS A 64 0.14 6.50 11.00
N VAL A 65 1.03 5.54 11.17
CA VAL A 65 0.75 4.14 10.80
C VAL A 65 -0.35 3.59 11.70
N VAL A 66 -1.45 3.16 11.11
CA VAL A 66 -2.60 2.62 11.84
C VAL A 66 -2.46 1.11 12.01
N TYR A 67 -2.05 0.44 10.93
CA TYR A 67 -1.86 -1.00 10.89
C TYR A 67 -0.77 -1.37 9.88
N GLU A 68 0.00 -2.40 10.18
CA GLU A 68 0.98 -3.01 9.29
C GLU A 68 0.96 -4.52 9.49
N GLU A 69 0.97 -5.26 8.38
CA GLU A 69 1.18 -6.70 8.38
C GLU A 69 2.40 -7.03 7.51
N SER A 70 3.21 -7.98 7.97
CA SER A 70 4.44 -8.40 7.29
C SER A 70 4.32 -9.86 6.89
N PHE A 71 4.73 -10.21 5.68
CA PHE A 71 4.65 -11.58 5.16
C PHE A 71 5.71 -11.82 4.08
N HIS A 72 6.11 -13.07 3.90
CA HIS A 72 6.92 -13.47 2.76
C HIS A 72 5.99 -13.68 1.55
N CYS A 73 6.13 -12.84 0.53
CA CYS A 73 5.25 -12.84 -0.64
C CYS A 73 5.70 -13.89 -1.67
N THR A 74 4.89 -14.94 -1.82
CA THR A 74 5.03 -15.98 -2.85
C THR A 74 3.93 -15.88 -3.93
N ASP A 75 2.76 -15.38 -3.58
CA ASP A 75 1.64 -15.08 -4.47
C ASP A 75 0.88 -13.85 -3.97
N LEU A 76 1.14 -12.72 -4.62
CA LEU A 76 0.56 -11.43 -4.26
C LEU A 76 -0.98 -11.43 -4.32
N GLY A 77 -1.56 -12.10 -5.32
CA GLY A 77 -3.01 -12.06 -5.56
C GLY A 77 -3.80 -12.79 -4.48
N THR A 78 -3.28 -13.91 -3.99
CA THR A 78 -3.92 -14.70 -2.94
C THR A 78 -3.57 -14.22 -1.54
N GLN A 79 -2.38 -13.67 -1.33
CA GLN A 79 -1.91 -13.26 0.01
C GLN A 79 -2.36 -11.87 0.44
N LEU A 80 -2.60 -10.93 -0.49
CA LEU A 80 -3.04 -9.57 -0.09
C LEU A 80 -4.49 -9.53 0.39
N LYS A 81 -5.39 -10.22 -0.32
CA LYS A 81 -6.84 -10.14 -0.10
C LYS A 81 -7.25 -10.44 1.36
N PRO A 82 -6.77 -11.53 2.00
CA PRO A 82 -7.11 -11.82 3.40
C PRO A 82 -6.68 -10.73 4.38
N VAL A 83 -5.52 -10.10 4.14
CA VAL A 83 -5.00 -9.02 5.01
C VAL A 83 -5.89 -7.77 4.88
N ILE A 84 -6.31 -7.43 3.67
CA ILE A 84 -7.21 -6.30 3.39
C ILE A 84 -8.58 -6.55 4.03
N GLU A 85 -9.16 -7.74 3.85
CA GLU A 85 -10.47 -8.10 4.41
C GLU A 85 -10.44 -8.07 5.95
N LYS A 86 -9.37 -8.58 6.56
CA LYS A 86 -9.14 -8.50 8.01
C LYS A 86 -9.10 -7.06 8.50
N TYR A 87 -8.34 -6.19 7.83
CA TYR A 87 -8.29 -4.76 8.18
C TYR A 87 -9.66 -4.09 8.04
N ALA A 88 -10.39 -4.37 6.96
CA ALA A 88 -11.70 -3.79 6.72
C ALA A 88 -12.73 -4.22 7.80
N ALA A 89 -12.73 -5.50 8.17
CA ALA A 89 -13.69 -6.08 9.11
C ALA A 89 -13.50 -5.63 10.57
N ASP A 90 -12.27 -5.31 10.98
CA ASP A 90 -11.95 -5.00 12.39
C ASP A 90 -11.74 -3.49 12.62
N ALA A 91 -12.71 -2.84 13.26
CA ALA A 91 -12.61 -1.42 13.62
C ALA A 91 -11.43 -1.11 14.56
N SER A 92 -11.00 -2.05 15.39
CA SER A 92 -9.87 -1.87 16.29
C SER A 92 -8.54 -1.76 15.54
N LEU A 93 -8.41 -2.48 14.41
CA LEU A 93 -7.28 -2.38 13.48
C LEU A 93 -7.33 -1.09 12.66
N ARG A 94 -8.52 -0.53 12.44
CA ARG A 94 -8.69 0.77 11.75
C ARG A 94 -8.56 1.98 12.66
N THR A 95 -8.51 1.78 13.97
CA THR A 95 -8.43 2.86 14.96
C THR A 95 -6.98 3.31 15.16
N CYS A 96 -6.68 4.53 14.73
CA CYS A 96 -5.38 5.16 14.93
C CYS A 96 -5.06 5.31 16.42
N LYS A 97 -3.93 4.73 16.86
CA LYS A 97 -3.48 4.81 18.26
C LYS A 97 -2.94 6.19 18.66
N GLN A 98 -2.62 7.05 17.68
CA GLN A 98 -2.11 8.40 17.96
C GLN A 98 -3.22 9.44 18.19
N CYS A 99 -4.28 9.42 17.38
CA CYS A 99 -5.34 10.45 17.44
C CYS A 99 -6.75 9.91 17.71
N GLY A 100 -6.92 8.58 17.80
CA GLY A 100 -8.23 7.95 18.01
C GLY A 100 -9.13 7.89 16.78
N HIS A 101 -8.75 8.50 15.65
CA HIS A 101 -9.52 8.44 14.41
C HIS A 101 -9.67 6.99 13.91
N VAL A 102 -10.88 6.62 13.52
CA VAL A 102 -11.16 5.32 12.90
C VAL A 102 -11.19 5.50 11.38
N ASN A 103 -10.20 4.94 10.69
CA ASN A 103 -10.15 4.96 9.22
C ASN A 103 -11.37 4.25 8.61
N GLU A 104 -11.78 4.65 7.41
CA GLU A 104 -12.80 3.93 6.63
C GLU A 104 -12.34 2.49 6.28
N ALA A 105 -13.31 1.59 6.12
CA ALA A 105 -13.08 0.18 5.78
C ALA A 105 -12.97 -0.06 4.26
N ARG A 106 -12.35 0.86 3.52
CA ARG A 106 -12.20 0.78 2.06
C ARG A 106 -10.89 0.13 1.65
#